data_AF-A0A656JMQ1-F1
#
_entry.id   AF-A0A656JMQ1-F1
#
_cell.length_a   1.000
_cell.length_b   1.000
_cell.length_c   1.000
_cell.angle_alpha   90.00
_cell.angle_beta   90.00
_cell.angle_gamma   90.00
#
_symmetry.space_group_name_H-M   'P 1'
#
loop_
_entity.id
_entity.type
_entity.pdbx_description
1 polymer ?
#
loop_
_entity_poly.entity_id
_entity_poly.type
_entity_poly.pdbx_seq_one_letter_code
_entity_poly.pdbx_strand_id
1 'polypeptide(L)'
;MTATPKPLVLIILDGFGHSESHEGNAILAAKMPVMDRLYKTMPNGLISGSGMDVGLPDGQMGNSEVGHMNLGAGRVVYQDFTRVTKAIRDGEFFENPTICAAVDKAVSAGKAVHIMGLLSDGGVHSHQDHLVAMAELAVKRGADKIYLHAFLDGRDTPPRSAKKSLELMDET
;
A
#
# COMPACT_ATOMS: atom_id res chain seq x y z
N MET A 1 -31.13 -31.36 -27.81
CA MET A 1 -31.37 -30.05 -27.17
C MET A 1 -30.11 -29.68 -26.41
N THR A 2 -29.47 -28.57 -26.74
CA THR A 2 -28.35 -28.06 -25.94
C THR A 2 -28.94 -27.44 -24.67
N ALA A 3 -28.50 -27.92 -23.50
CA ALA A 3 -28.99 -27.40 -22.24
C ALA A 3 -28.58 -25.93 -22.10
N THR A 4 -29.54 -25.05 -21.76
CA THR A 4 -29.24 -23.65 -21.46
C THR A 4 -28.40 -23.59 -20.19
N PRO A 5 -27.21 -22.96 -20.22
CA PRO A 5 -26.38 -22.84 -19.02
C PRO A 5 -27.08 -22.00 -17.96
N LYS A 6 -26.96 -22.41 -16.69
CA LYS A 6 -27.43 -21.60 -15.55
C LYS A 6 -26.45 -20.44 -15.35
N PRO A 7 -26.91 -19.17 -15.36
CA PRO A 7 -26.01 -18.04 -15.20
C PRO A 7 -25.51 -17.92 -13.75
N LEU A 8 -24.23 -17.62 -13.59
CA LEU A 8 -23.63 -17.13 -12.36
C LEU A 8 -23.32 -15.64 -12.57
N VAL A 9 -23.81 -14.78 -11.67
CA VAL A 9 -23.73 -13.32 -11.84
C VAL A 9 -23.09 -12.70 -10.60
N LEU A 10 -22.02 -11.92 -10.82
CA LEU A 10 -21.48 -10.99 -9.84
C LEU A 10 -22.08 -9.61 -10.11
N ILE A 11 -22.75 -9.03 -9.11
CA ILE A 11 -23.35 -7.68 -9.19
C ILE A 11 -22.54 -6.76 -8.27
N ILE A 12 -21.97 -5.71 -8.84
CA ILE A 12 -21.17 -4.72 -8.11
C ILE A 12 -21.99 -3.43 -8.04
N LEU A 13 -22.38 -3.04 -6.82
CA LEU A 13 -23.00 -1.74 -6.55
C LEU A 13 -21.88 -0.76 -6.20
N ASP A 14 -21.41 0.00 -7.19
CA ASP A 14 -20.27 0.91 -7.00
C ASP A 14 -20.59 2.01 -5.97
N GLY A 15 -19.65 2.29 -5.07
CA GLY A 15 -19.84 3.22 -3.95
C GLY A 15 -20.85 2.78 -2.88
N PHE A 16 -21.27 1.51 -2.85
CA PHE A 16 -22.25 0.98 -1.89
C PHE A 16 -21.57 0.29 -0.69
N GLY A 17 -21.30 1.05 0.37
CA GLY A 17 -20.66 0.56 1.60
C GLY A 17 -21.64 0.22 2.74
N HIS A 18 -21.11 -0.33 3.83
CA HIS A 18 -21.84 -0.53 5.10
C HIS A 18 -21.31 0.45 6.16
N SER A 19 -22.22 1.11 6.88
CA SER A 19 -21.90 1.99 8.01
C SER A 19 -23.03 1.96 9.03
N GLU A 20 -22.69 1.92 10.32
CA GLU A 20 -23.65 1.99 11.44
C GLU A 20 -24.13 3.43 11.69
N SER A 21 -23.40 4.43 11.17
CA SER A 21 -23.81 5.83 11.29
C SER A 21 -25.04 6.10 10.42
N HIS A 22 -26.03 6.78 11.00
CA HIS A 22 -27.23 7.22 10.31
C HIS A 22 -27.07 8.61 9.67
N GLU A 23 -26.10 9.38 10.14
CA GLU A 23 -25.86 10.74 9.65
C GLU A 23 -25.29 10.70 8.22
N GLY A 24 -25.99 11.36 7.28
CA GLY A 24 -25.59 11.40 5.88
C GLY A 24 -25.64 10.05 5.14
N ASN A 25 -26.18 8.99 5.76
CA ASN A 25 -26.15 7.65 5.21
C ASN A 25 -27.32 7.41 4.22
N ALA A 26 -27.06 7.69 2.94
CA ALA A 26 -28.05 7.52 1.88
C ALA A 26 -28.49 6.07 1.69
N ILE A 27 -27.60 5.10 1.94
CA ILE A 27 -27.91 3.67 1.79
C ILE A 27 -28.93 3.24 2.83
N LEU A 28 -28.70 3.62 4.09
CA LEU A 28 -29.61 3.29 5.20
C LEU A 28 -30.96 4.03 5.08
N ALA A 29 -30.96 5.25 4.56
CA ALA A 29 -32.17 6.06 4.36
C ALA A 29 -33.02 5.62 3.15
N ALA A 30 -32.44 4.87 2.21
CA ALA A 30 -33.12 4.49 0.97
C ALA A 30 -34.17 3.39 1.20
N LYS A 31 -35.28 3.45 0.45
CA LYS A 31 -36.25 2.35 0.37
C LYS A 31 -35.76 1.29 -0.60
N MET A 32 -35.22 0.18 -0.09
CA MET A 32 -34.62 -0.87 -0.91
C MET A 32 -35.28 -2.25 -0.69
N PRO A 33 -36.59 -2.41 -0.99
CA PRO A 33 -37.36 -3.61 -0.59
C PRO A 33 -36.80 -4.93 -1.15
N VAL A 34 -36.16 -4.90 -2.32
CA VAL A 34 -35.48 -6.07 -2.88
C VAL A 34 -34.24 -6.41 -2.06
N MET A 35 -33.43 -5.41 -1.72
CA MET A 35 -32.19 -5.60 -0.98
C MET A 35 -32.48 -5.99 0.48
N ASP A 36 -33.46 -5.35 1.10
CA ASP A 36 -33.96 -5.71 2.44
C ASP A 36 -34.41 -7.16 2.53
N ARG A 37 -35.14 -7.65 1.51
CA ARG A 37 -35.55 -9.05 1.43
C ARG A 37 -34.33 -9.96 1.30
N LEU A 38 -33.40 -9.66 0.41
CA LEU A 38 -32.20 -10.46 0.18
C LEU A 38 -31.32 -10.56 1.44
N TYR A 39 -31.09 -9.44 2.15
CA TYR A 39 -30.36 -9.46 3.43
C TYR A 39 -31.04 -10.31 4.51
N LYS A 40 -32.38 -10.42 4.50
CA LYS A 40 -33.13 -11.24 5.46
C LYS A 40 -33.18 -12.73 5.10
N THR A 41 -33.23 -13.07 3.81
CA THR A 41 -33.53 -14.44 3.35
C THR A 41 -32.34 -15.19 2.76
N MET A 42 -31.24 -14.52 2.44
CA MET A 42 -30.06 -15.13 1.82
C MET A 42 -28.81 -15.00 2.71
N PRO A 43 -27.85 -15.94 2.63
CA PRO A 43 -26.55 -15.78 3.29
C PRO A 43 -25.87 -14.48 2.85
N ASN A 44 -25.37 -13.71 3.80
CA ASN A 44 -24.69 -12.44 3.57
C ASN A 44 -23.61 -12.20 4.63
N GLY A 45 -22.67 -11.32 4.30
CA GLY A 45 -21.57 -10.91 5.15
C GLY A 45 -20.89 -9.66 4.60
N LEU A 46 -19.91 -9.15 5.34
CA LEU A 46 -19.11 -7.99 4.93
C LEU A 46 -17.70 -8.44 4.53
N ILE A 47 -17.12 -7.73 3.57
CA ILE A 47 -15.71 -7.84 3.17
C ILE A 47 -15.08 -6.45 3.20
N SER A 48 -13.78 -6.40 3.40
CA SER A 48 -13.02 -5.15 3.34
C SER A 48 -12.72 -4.80 1.87
N GLY A 49 -12.93 -3.54 1.52
CA GLY A 49 -12.66 -2.98 0.19
C GLY A 49 -11.68 -1.82 0.23
N SER A 50 -10.87 -1.69 1.28
CA SER A 50 -10.01 -0.53 1.55
C SER A 50 -8.72 -0.96 2.24
N GLY A 51 -7.74 -0.05 2.28
CA GLY A 51 -6.45 -0.28 2.92
C GLY A 51 -5.69 -1.50 2.41
N MET A 52 -4.97 -2.15 3.34
CA MET A 52 -4.06 -3.26 3.04
C MET A 52 -4.79 -4.48 2.44
N ASP A 53 -6.08 -4.66 2.75
CA ASP A 53 -6.89 -5.78 2.26
C ASP A 53 -7.09 -5.75 0.73
N VAL A 54 -6.94 -4.57 0.11
CA VAL A 54 -7.01 -4.38 -1.34
C VAL A 54 -5.71 -3.85 -1.94
N GLY A 55 -4.62 -3.88 -1.17
CA GLY A 55 -3.28 -3.49 -1.65
C GLY A 55 -3.01 -1.98 -1.62
N LEU A 56 -3.80 -1.22 -0.86
CA LEU A 56 -3.56 0.19 -0.55
C LEU A 56 -2.87 0.36 0.82
N PRO A 57 -2.22 1.50 1.07
CA PRO A 57 -1.77 1.91 2.40
C PRO A 57 -2.86 1.81 3.47
N ASP A 58 -2.47 1.54 4.72
CA ASP A 58 -3.42 1.45 5.83
C ASP A 58 -4.24 2.74 6.00
N GLY A 59 -5.53 2.58 6.31
CA GLY A 59 -6.49 3.69 6.40
C GLY A 59 -6.89 4.35 5.08
N GLN A 60 -6.27 4.01 3.94
CA GLN A 60 -6.65 4.58 2.65
C GLN A 60 -7.97 3.99 2.14
N MET A 61 -8.90 4.87 1.79
CA MET A 61 -10.17 4.46 1.18
C MET A 61 -9.94 3.72 -0.15
N GLY A 62 -10.78 2.72 -0.39
CA GLY A 62 -10.86 2.05 -1.68
C GLY A 62 -11.39 2.96 -2.79
N ASN A 63 -11.25 2.49 -4.02
CA ASN A 63 -11.81 3.12 -5.21
C ASN A 63 -12.19 2.05 -6.25
N SER A 64 -12.91 2.46 -7.29
CA SER A 64 -13.43 1.54 -8.31
C SER A 64 -12.32 0.76 -9.02
N GLU A 65 -11.20 1.40 -9.38
CA GLU A 65 -10.10 0.75 -10.11
C GLU A 65 -9.47 -0.38 -9.28
N VAL A 66 -9.05 -0.05 -8.05
CA VAL A 66 -8.46 -1.01 -7.11
C VAL A 66 -9.44 -2.12 -6.78
N GLY A 67 -10.71 -1.79 -6.53
CA GLY A 67 -11.74 -2.78 -6.21
C GLY A 67 -11.97 -3.78 -7.35
N HIS A 68 -12.14 -3.30 -8.59
CA HIS A 68 -12.37 -4.18 -9.74
C HIS A 68 -11.13 -5.02 -10.08
N MET A 69 -9.92 -4.47 -9.92
CA MET A 69 -8.68 -5.25 -10.10
C MET A 69 -8.60 -6.40 -9.09
N ASN A 70 -8.86 -6.16 -7.81
CA ASN A 70 -8.83 -7.20 -6.78
C ASN A 70 -9.92 -8.27 -7.02
N LEU A 71 -11.15 -7.87 -7.34
CA LEU A 71 -12.26 -8.79 -7.65
C LEU A 71 -11.94 -9.66 -8.87
N GLY A 72 -11.40 -9.07 -9.94
CA GLY A 72 -11.03 -9.78 -11.16
C GLY A 72 -9.79 -10.66 -11.01
N ALA A 73 -8.84 -10.26 -10.17
CA ALA A 73 -7.59 -11.00 -9.96
C ALA A 73 -7.73 -12.16 -8.97
N GLY A 74 -8.76 -12.15 -8.11
CA GLY A 74 -8.96 -13.16 -7.07
C GLY A 74 -7.84 -13.18 -6.02
N ARG A 75 -7.12 -12.06 -5.86
CA ARG A 75 -6.01 -11.88 -4.92
C ARG A 75 -5.81 -10.40 -4.62
N VAL A 76 -5.09 -10.11 -3.53
CA VAL A 76 -4.67 -8.73 -3.22
C VAL A 76 -3.72 -8.21 -4.30
N VAL A 77 -4.10 -7.12 -4.96
CA VAL A 77 -3.27 -6.45 -5.97
C VAL A 77 -2.49 -5.32 -5.30
N TYR A 78 -1.30 -5.64 -4.79
CA TYR A 78 -0.45 -4.65 -4.14
C TYR A 78 0.13 -3.66 -5.16
N GLN A 79 -0.12 -2.38 -4.91
CA GLN A 79 0.67 -1.31 -5.53
C GLN A 79 2.10 -1.35 -5.01
N ASP A 80 3.06 -0.85 -5.80
CA ASP A 80 4.48 -0.95 -5.44
C ASP A 80 4.80 -0.35 -4.07
N PHE A 81 4.18 0.79 -3.73
CA PHE A 81 4.36 1.42 -2.42
C PHE A 81 3.93 0.48 -1.27
N THR A 82 2.74 -0.11 -1.36
CA THR A 82 2.22 -1.07 -0.38
C THR A 82 3.04 -2.36 -0.35
N ARG A 83 3.50 -2.84 -1.52
CA ARG A 83 4.33 -4.03 -1.66
C ARG A 83 5.65 -3.87 -0.93
N VAL A 84 6.36 -2.76 -1.16
CA VAL A 84 7.64 -2.48 -0.50
C VAL A 84 7.44 -2.27 1.01
N THR A 85 6.41 -1.52 1.41
CA THR A 85 6.07 -1.31 2.83
C THR A 85 5.81 -2.63 3.55
N LYS A 86 5.03 -3.53 2.94
CA LYS A 86 4.77 -4.87 3.47
C LYS A 86 6.05 -5.69 3.53
N ALA A 87 6.89 -5.67 2.49
CA ALA A 87 8.15 -6.40 2.48
C ALA A 87 9.10 -5.94 3.60
N ILE A 88 9.14 -4.64 3.90
CA ILE A 88 9.90 -4.10 5.03
C ILE A 88 9.34 -4.63 6.35
N ARG A 89 8.03 -4.48 6.56
CA ARG A 89 7.35 -4.91 7.79
C ARG A 89 7.51 -6.41 8.07
N ASP A 90 7.38 -7.23 7.02
CA ASP A 90 7.41 -8.68 7.12
C ASP A 90 8.86 -9.24 7.05
N GLY A 91 9.86 -8.36 6.93
CA GLY A 91 11.29 -8.71 6.90
C GLY A 91 11.84 -9.13 5.52
N GLU A 92 10.98 -9.42 4.55
CA GLU A 92 11.34 -9.86 3.20
C GLU A 92 12.26 -8.86 2.45
N PHE A 93 12.13 -7.56 2.74
CA PHE A 93 12.98 -6.52 2.14
C PHE A 93 14.47 -6.74 2.47
N PHE A 94 14.77 -7.16 3.70
CA PHE A 94 16.14 -7.37 4.19
C PHE A 94 16.80 -8.63 3.62
N GLU A 95 16.02 -9.50 2.98
CA GLU A 95 16.50 -10.71 2.31
C GLU A 95 16.41 -10.60 0.78
N ASN A 96 16.05 -9.42 0.25
CA ASN A 96 15.89 -9.25 -1.19
C ASN A 96 17.24 -9.44 -1.90
N PRO A 97 17.38 -10.45 -2.78
CA PRO A 97 18.69 -10.83 -3.33
C PRO A 97 19.34 -9.72 -4.16
N THR A 98 18.55 -8.88 -4.83
CA THR A 98 19.07 -7.77 -5.64
C THR A 98 19.63 -6.66 -4.75
N ILE A 99 18.89 -6.26 -3.73
CA ILE A 99 19.31 -5.20 -2.80
C ILE A 99 20.52 -5.67 -1.97
N CYS A 100 20.44 -6.88 -1.44
CA CYS A 100 21.50 -7.52 -0.68
C CYS A 100 22.80 -7.67 -1.48
N ALA A 101 22.71 -8.05 -2.76
CA ALA A 101 23.89 -8.17 -3.64
C ALA A 101 24.53 -6.81 -3.95
N ALA A 102 23.73 -5.74 -4.08
CA ALA A 102 24.24 -4.40 -4.32
C ALA A 102 25.08 -3.90 -3.13
N VAL A 103 24.59 -4.11 -1.90
CA VAL A 103 25.32 -3.77 -0.69
C VAL A 103 26.59 -4.61 -0.53
N ASP A 104 26.50 -5.94 -0.67
CA ASP A 104 27.66 -6.83 -0.54
C ASP A 104 28.79 -6.51 -1.50
N LYS A 105 28.43 -6.11 -2.72
CA LYS A 105 29.41 -5.71 -3.72
C LYS A 105 30.19 -4.46 -3.28
N ALA A 106 29.53 -3.50 -2.62
CA ALA A 106 30.22 -2.34 -2.07
C ALA A 106 31.08 -2.70 -0.86
N VAL A 107 30.52 -3.49 0.07
CA VAL A 107 31.21 -3.95 1.29
C VAL A 107 32.46 -4.75 0.97
N SER A 108 32.36 -5.78 0.12
CA SER A 108 33.49 -6.62 -0.28
C SER A 108 34.59 -5.86 -1.02
N ALA A 109 34.28 -4.72 -1.63
CA ALA A 109 35.23 -3.84 -2.30
C ALA A 109 35.78 -2.73 -1.39
N GLY A 110 35.35 -2.66 -0.12
CA GLY A 110 35.69 -1.56 0.79
C GLY A 110 35.20 -0.19 0.29
N LYS A 111 34.05 -0.17 -0.40
CA LYS A 111 33.44 1.02 -1.00
C LYS A 111 32.18 1.42 -0.23
N ALA A 112 31.76 2.67 -0.43
CA ALA A 112 30.56 3.20 0.19
C ALA A 112 29.28 2.74 -0.52
N VAL A 113 28.19 2.67 0.25
CA VAL A 113 26.83 2.50 -0.27
C VAL A 113 26.22 3.89 -0.43
N HIS A 114 25.71 4.18 -1.62
CA HIS A 114 25.02 5.43 -1.91
C HIS A 114 23.52 5.16 -2.02
N ILE A 115 22.72 5.84 -1.21
CA ILE A 115 21.26 5.78 -1.23
C ILE A 115 20.77 7.12 -1.77
N MET A 116 19.89 7.11 -2.75
CA MET A 116 19.32 8.34 -3.32
C MET A 116 17.81 8.20 -3.45
N GLY A 117 17.07 9.25 -3.13
CA GLY A 117 15.62 9.21 -3.20
C GLY A 117 14.97 10.53 -2.79
N LEU A 118 13.71 10.69 -3.18
CA LEU A 118 12.86 11.77 -2.70
C LEU A 118 12.58 11.56 -1.21
N LEU A 119 12.95 12.53 -0.36
CA LEU A 119 12.95 12.40 1.10
C LEU A 119 11.75 13.15 1.68
N SER A 120 10.60 12.46 1.76
CA SER A 120 9.39 12.94 2.42
C SER A 120 8.44 11.79 2.79
N ASP A 121 7.35 12.10 3.48
CA ASP A 121 6.21 11.22 3.78
C ASP A 121 5.08 11.32 2.74
N GLY A 122 5.36 11.87 1.54
CA GLY A 122 4.35 12.10 0.50
C GLY A 122 3.77 10.82 -0.15
N GLY A 123 4.55 9.74 -0.27
CA GLY A 123 4.06 8.44 -0.73
C GLY A 123 3.75 8.31 -2.23
N VAL A 124 3.97 9.36 -3.03
CA VAL A 124 3.70 9.36 -4.48
C VAL A 124 4.86 8.71 -5.26
N HIS A 125 6.09 9.18 -5.03
CA HIS A 125 7.29 8.70 -5.73
C HIS A 125 8.22 7.86 -4.84
N SER A 126 8.11 8.00 -3.52
CA SER A 126 8.92 7.32 -2.52
C SER A 126 8.26 7.48 -1.14
N HIS A 127 8.88 6.88 -0.12
CA HIS A 127 8.57 7.17 1.28
C HIS A 127 9.86 7.15 2.10
N GLN A 128 10.05 8.13 2.98
CA GLN A 128 11.25 8.26 3.81
C GLN A 128 11.55 7.00 4.63
N ASP A 129 10.52 6.30 5.13
CA ASP A 129 10.70 5.05 5.89
C ASP A 129 11.33 3.93 5.06
N HIS A 130 11.18 3.94 3.73
CA HIS A 130 11.86 2.98 2.86
C HIS A 130 13.35 3.30 2.72
N LEU A 131 13.72 4.58 2.78
CA LEU A 131 15.12 5.03 2.81
C LEU A 131 15.78 4.65 4.14
N VAL A 132 15.06 4.79 5.25
CA VAL A 132 15.48 4.30 6.58
C VAL A 132 15.74 2.80 6.53
N ALA A 133 14.79 1.99 6.04
CA ALA A 133 14.98 0.54 5.92
C ALA A 133 16.17 0.16 5.02
N MET A 134 16.43 0.92 3.96
CA MET A 134 17.61 0.71 3.11
C MET A 134 18.93 1.03 3.84
N ALA A 135 18.96 2.08 4.66
CA ALA A 135 20.11 2.42 5.49
C ALA A 135 20.36 1.33 6.55
N GLU A 136 19.31 0.87 7.24
CA GLU A 136 19.40 -0.25 8.18
C GLU A 136 19.93 -1.52 7.53
N LEU A 137 19.43 -1.86 6.33
CA LEU A 137 19.91 -3.02 5.57
C LEU A 137 21.40 -2.90 5.29
N ALA A 138 21.86 -1.72 4.84
CA ALA A 138 23.27 -1.49 4.56
C ALA A 138 24.14 -1.69 5.80
N VAL A 139 23.71 -1.18 6.96
CA VAL A 139 24.40 -1.38 8.25
C VAL A 139 24.42 -2.86 8.64
N LYS A 140 23.28 -3.57 8.60
CA LYS A 140 23.16 -5.00 8.95
C LYS A 140 24.08 -5.88 8.11
N ARG A 141 24.42 -5.44 6.90
CA ARG A 141 25.27 -6.14 5.94
C ARG A 141 26.75 -5.71 6.01
N GLY A 142 27.11 -4.82 6.93
CA GLY A 142 28.49 -4.43 7.21
C GLY A 142 29.02 -3.26 6.37
N ALA A 143 28.16 -2.38 5.88
CA ALA A 143 28.61 -1.16 5.21
C ALA A 143 29.21 -0.16 6.21
N ASP A 144 30.49 0.14 6.08
CA ASP A 144 31.20 1.14 6.93
C ASP A 144 30.88 2.59 6.53
N LYS A 145 30.49 2.82 5.26
CA LYS A 145 30.24 4.15 4.71
C LYS A 145 28.93 4.16 3.94
N ILE A 146 27.98 4.96 4.43
CA ILE A 146 26.67 5.14 3.82
C ILE A 146 26.50 6.63 3.53
N TYR A 147 26.11 6.97 2.30
CA TYR A 147 25.84 8.35 1.89
C TYR A 147 24.42 8.48 1.35
N LEU A 148 23.61 9.32 2.00
CA LEU A 148 22.29 9.69 1.51
C LEU A 148 22.37 10.91 0.58
N HIS A 149 21.77 10.80 -0.59
CA HIS A 149 21.54 11.87 -1.56
C HIS A 149 20.05 12.21 -1.52
N ALA A 150 19.68 13.10 -0.61
CA ALA A 150 18.29 13.49 -0.40
C ALA A 150 17.81 14.44 -1.52
N PHE A 151 16.81 14.02 -2.29
CA PHE A 151 16.05 14.91 -3.15
C PHE A 151 14.90 15.48 -2.31
N LEU A 152 14.85 16.81 -2.16
CA LEU A 152 13.80 17.44 -1.37
C LEU A 152 12.50 17.51 -2.16
N ASP A 153 11.37 17.34 -1.46
CA ASP A 153 10.04 17.32 -2.05
C ASP A 153 9.43 18.73 -2.16
N GLY A 154 8.47 19.09 -1.30
CA GLY A 154 7.73 20.35 -1.42
C GLY A 154 6.71 20.41 -2.55
N ARG A 155 6.42 19.28 -3.20
CA ARG A 155 5.37 19.13 -4.20
C ARG A 155 4.27 18.18 -3.73
N ASP A 156 4.66 16.98 -3.29
CA ASP A 156 3.73 15.98 -2.74
C ASP A 156 3.49 16.20 -1.25
N THR A 157 4.35 17.02 -0.63
CA THR A 157 4.23 17.57 0.73
C THR A 157 4.26 19.11 0.71
N PRO A 158 3.93 19.80 1.82
CA PRO A 158 3.96 21.26 1.86
C PRO A 158 5.30 21.85 1.39
N PRO A 159 5.32 23.01 0.71
CA PRO A 159 6.49 23.54 0.01
C PRO A 159 7.72 23.83 0.90
N ARG A 160 7.56 23.81 2.23
CA ARG A 160 8.64 23.95 3.21
C ARG A 160 8.46 22.96 4.37
N SER A 161 8.64 21.67 4.08
CA SER A 161 8.43 20.55 5.02
C SER A 161 9.69 19.72 5.33
N ALA A 162 10.76 19.87 4.54
CA ALA A 162 11.90 18.93 4.53
C ALA A 162 12.64 18.74 5.86
N LYS A 163 12.56 19.72 6.78
CA LYS A 163 13.32 19.71 8.05
C LYS A 163 13.06 18.42 8.85
N LYS A 164 11.79 18.02 8.99
CA LYS A 164 11.41 16.82 9.77
C LYS A 164 12.01 15.54 9.18
N SER A 165 12.00 15.40 7.87
CA SER A 165 12.55 14.23 7.19
C SER A 165 14.08 14.18 7.21
N LEU A 166 14.74 15.35 7.19
CA LEU A 166 16.19 15.45 7.38
C LEU A 166 16.59 15.05 8.80
N GLU A 167 15.90 15.58 9.82
CA GLU A 167 16.14 15.22 11.23
C GLU A 167 15.93 13.72 11.47
N LEU A 168 14.88 13.13 10.88
CA LEU A 168 14.66 11.67 10.92
C LEU A 168 15.87 10.86 10.41
N MET A 169 16.45 11.27 9.27
CA MET A 169 17.60 10.58 8.69
C MET A 169 18.89 10.81 9.47
N ASP A 170 19.04 11.97 10.14
CA ASP A 170 20.19 12.24 11.02
C ASP A 170 20.12 11.43 12.32
N GLU A 171 18.92 11.05 12.77
CA GLU A 171 18.67 10.24 13.97
C GLU A 171 18.75 8.71 13.73
N THR A 172 18.71 8.28 12.47
CA THR A 172 18.77 6.86 12.05
C THR A 172 20.19 6.32 12.07
#